data_AF-A0A9D0J5K8-F1
#
_entry.id   AF-A0A9D0J5K8-F1
#
_cell.length_a   1.000
_cell.length_b   1.000
_cell.length_c   1.000
_cell.angle_alpha   90.00
_cell.angle_beta   90.00
_cell.angle_gamma   90.00
#
_symmetry.space_group_name_H-M   'P 1'
#
loop_
_entity.id
_entity.type
_entity.pdbx_description
1 polymer ?
#
loop_
_entity_poly.entity_id
_entity_poly.type
_entity_poly.pdbx_seq_one_letter_code
_entity_poly.pdbx_strand_id
1 'polypeptide(L)' 'MKTVTLKTDDTFFERLSTLASELHLSKSELIRRSVVAYEEHMQRQKLRAQLKAASLKVRDASRQEAEALEETLTDGLDEH' A
#
# COMPACT_ATOMS: atom_id res chain seq x y z
N MET A 1 -3.90 1.92 31.99
CA MET A 1 -4.24 0.89 30.98
C MET A 1 -5.75 0.83 30.82
N LYS A 2 -6.27 0.64 29.62
CA LYS A 2 -7.71 0.43 29.37
C LYS A 2 -7.92 -1.00 28.91
N THR A 3 -8.95 -1.67 29.42
CA THR A 3 -9.31 -3.04 29.04
C THR A 3 -10.47 -3.00 28.07
N VAL A 4 -10.40 -3.82 27.03
CA VAL A 4 -11.49 -4.02 26.05
C VAL A 4 -11.83 -5.50 26.06
N THR A 5 -13.14 -5.80 26.07
CA THR A 5 -13.65 -7.16 25.88
C THR A 5 -14.06 -7.31 24.42
N LEU A 6 -13.52 -8.31 23.74
CA LEU A 6 -13.81 -8.61 22.34
C LEU A 6 -14.65 -9.89 22.27
N LYS A 7 -15.81 -9.81 21.61
CA LYS A 7 -16.60 -11.01 21.28
C LYS A 7 -16.05 -11.59 19.97
N THR A 8 -15.75 -12.88 19.98
CA THR A 8 -15.24 -13.62 18.82
C THR A 8 -16.01 -14.91 18.67
N ASP A 9 -15.93 -15.54 17.50
CA ASP A 9 -16.32 -16.94 17.36
C ASP A 9 -15.27 -17.87 17.96
N ASP A 10 -15.65 -19.13 18.19
CA ASP A 10 -14.79 -20.15 18.79
C ASP A 10 -13.59 -20.47 17.89
N THR A 11 -13.78 -20.45 16.57
CA THR A 11 -12.72 -20.77 15.61
C THR A 11 -11.60 -19.72 15.67
N PHE A 12 -11.95 -18.45 15.76
CA PHE A 12 -11.01 -17.35 15.92
C PHE A 12 -10.29 -17.42 17.27
N PHE A 13 -11.02 -17.72 18.35
CA PHE A 13 -10.42 -17.82 19.68
C PHE A 13 -9.38 -18.95 19.74
N GLU A 14 -9.67 -20.11 19.15
CA GLU A 14 -8.73 -21.23 19.08
C GLU A 14 -7.50 -20.90 18.23
N ARG A 15 -7.71 -20.24 17.08
CA ARG A 15 -6.60 -19.76 16.23
C ARG A 15 -5.70 -18.77 16.98
N LEU A 16 -6.30 -17.78 17.65
CA LEU A 16 -5.57 -16.80 18.45
C LEU A 16 -4.80 -17.49 19.58
N SER A 17 -5.41 -18.50 20.22
CA SER A 17 -4.80 -19.26 21.30
C SER A 17 -3.61 -20.09 20.83
N THR A 18 -3.75 -20.77 19.70
CA THR A 18 -2.69 -21.57 19.09
C THR A 18 -1.52 -20.68 18.70
N LEU A 19 -1.78 -19.60 17.96
CA LEU A 19 -0.73 -18.66 17.55
C LEU A 19 -0.03 -17.99 18.73
N ALA A 20 -0.77 -17.62 19.77
CA ALA A 20 -0.19 -17.05 20.98
C ALA A 20 0.75 -18.06 21.66
N SER A 21 0.37 -19.34 21.69
CA SER A 21 1.20 -20.42 22.22
C SER A 21 2.46 -20.64 21.40
N GLU A 22 2.33 -20.75 20.08
CA GLU A 22 3.45 -20.97 19.14
C GLU A 22 4.48 -19.83 19.19
N LEU A 23 4.00 -18.60 19.32
CA LEU A 23 4.86 -17.41 19.38
C LEU A 23 5.34 -17.10 20.80
N HIS A 24 4.95 -17.90 21.80
CA HIS A 24 5.22 -17.65 23.22
C HIS A 24 4.81 -16.25 23.69
N LEU A 25 3.65 -15.76 23.20
CA LEU A 25 3.09 -14.46 23.54
C LEU A 25 1.78 -14.63 24.31
N SER A 26 1.41 -13.61 25.09
CA SER A 26 0.03 -13.52 25.59
C SER A 26 -0.92 -13.15 24.44
N LYS A 27 -2.19 -13.57 24.53
CA LYS A 27 -3.22 -13.22 23.54
C LYS A 27 -3.33 -11.70 23.35
N SER A 28 -3.30 -10.94 24.45
CA SER A 28 -3.32 -9.48 24.43
C SER A 28 -2.10 -8.87 23.75
N GLU A 29 -0.92 -9.47 23.94
CA GLU A 29 0.31 -9.01 23.25
C GLU A 29 0.27 -9.32 21.75
N LEU A 30 -0.20 -10.51 21.38
CA LEU A 30 -0.41 -10.88 20.00
C LEU A 30 -1.39 -9.93 19.30
N ILE A 31 -2.51 -9.60 19.94
CA ILE A 31 -3.49 -8.63 19.43
C ILE A 31 -2.83 -7.25 19.23
N ARG A 32 -2.09 -6.75 20.23
CA ARG A 32 -1.40 -5.44 20.11
C ARG A 32 -0.45 -5.40 18.92
N ARG A 33 0.41 -6.41 18.76
CA ARG A 33 1.34 -6.49 17.64
C ARG A 33 0.62 -6.59 16.30
N SER A 34 -0.47 -7.35 16.25
CA SER A 34 -1.27 -7.52 15.04
C SER A 34 -1.92 -6.20 14.60
N VAL A 35 -2.41 -5.38 15.54
CA VAL A 35 -2.98 -4.06 15.24
C VAL A 35 -1.91 -3.14 14.63
N VAL A 36 -0.72 -3.07 15.23
CA VAL A 36 0.39 -2.27 14.71
C VAL A 36 0.82 -2.75 13.32
N ALA A 37 1.00 -4.06 13.15
CA ALA A 37 1.40 -4.64 11.87
C ALA A 37 0.36 -4.38 10.77
N TYR A 38 -0.93 -4.40 11.12
CA TYR A 38 -2.01 -4.07 10.18
C TYR A 38 -2.00 -2.58 9.79
N GLU A 39 -1.79 -1.67 10.75
CA GLU A 39 -1.65 -0.25 10.48
C GLU A 39 -0.49 0.05 9.53
N GLU A 40 0.69 -0.52 9.79
CA GLU A 40 1.84 -0.39 8.89
C GLU A 40 1.57 -0.96 7.49
N HIS A 41 0.90 -2.11 7.42
CA HIS A 41 0.52 -2.69 6.15
C HIS A 41 -0.40 -1.75 5.35
N MET A 42 -1.40 -1.15 6.00
CA MET A 42 -2.29 -0.18 5.38
C MET A 42 -1.57 1.08 4.89
N GLN A 43 -0.62 1.60 5.68
CA GLN A 43 0.20 2.75 5.27
C GLN A 43 1.07 2.42 4.05
N ARG A 44 1.72 1.25 4.04
CA ARG A 44 2.51 0.76 2.90
C ARG A 44 1.66 0.59 1.64
N GLN A 45 0.44 0.05 1.77
CA GLN A 45 -0.51 -0.08 0.66
C GLN A 45 -0.88 1.29 0.07
N LYS A 46 -1.20 2.26 0.93
CA LYS A 46 -1.53 3.63 0.49
C LYS A 46 -0.37 4.29 -0.25
N LEU A 47 0.84 4.17 0.29
CA LEU A 47 2.05 4.71 -0.35
C LEU A 47 2.30 4.07 -1.73
N ARG A 48 2.18 2.74 -1.84
CA ARG A 48 2.32 2.03 -3.12
C ARG A 48 1.29 2.50 -4.15
N ALA A 49 0.04 2.70 -3.73
CA ALA A 49 -1.01 3.21 -4.61
C ALA A 49 -0.68 4.62 -5.11
N GLN A 50 -0.22 5.50 -4.23
CA GLN A 50 0.20 6.87 -4.59
C GLN A 50 1.38 6.87 -5.56
N LEU A 51 2.41 6.06 -5.31
CA LEU A 51 3.57 5.93 -6.20
C LEU A 51 3.16 5.41 -7.58
N LYS A 52 2.28 4.41 -7.64
CA LYS A 52 1.75 3.89 -8.91
C LYS A 52 1.00 4.96 -9.69
N ALA A 53 0.13 5.71 -9.01
CA ALA A 53 -0.61 6.81 -9.64
C ALA A 53 0.31 7.92 -10.16
N ALA A 54 1.31 8.33 -9.35
CA ALA A 54 2.29 9.33 -9.75
C ALA A 54 3.13 8.85 -10.95
N SER A 55 3.57 7.58 -10.95
CA SER A 55 4.34 7.01 -12.05
C SER A 55 3.55 6.96 -13.36
N LEU A 56 2.26 6.63 -13.31
CA LEU A 56 1.38 6.67 -14.49
C LEU A 56 1.28 8.11 -15.03
N LYS A 57 0.99 9.07 -14.15
CA LYS A 57 0.88 10.49 -14.53
C LYS A 57 2.15 11.02 -15.19
N VAL A 58 3.32 10.68 -14.65
CA VAL A 58 4.61 11.10 -15.23
C VAL A 58 4.82 10.47 -16.60
N ARG A 59 4.52 9.17 -16.77
CA ARG A 59 4.64 8.51 -18.08
C ARG A 59 3.73 9.15 -19.13
N ASP A 60 2.50 9.46 -18.76
CA ASP A 60 1.55 10.11 -19.67
C ASP A 60 2.03 11.51 -20.06
N ALA A 61 2.54 12.29 -19.10
CA ALA A 61 3.11 13.62 -19.37
C ALA A 61 4.36 13.53 -20.27
N SER A 62 5.30 12.63 -19.98
CA SER A 62 6.50 12.43 -20.81
C SER A 62 6.16 11.96 -22.22
N ARG A 63 5.11 11.14 -22.37
CA ARG A 63 4.63 10.74 -23.69
C ARG A 63 4.06 11.94 -24.47
N GLN A 64 3.24 12.77 -23.83
CA GLN A 64 2.70 13.97 -24.46
C GLN A 64 3.79 14.96 -24.88
N GLU A 65 4.81 15.16 -24.04
CA GLU A 65 5.95 16.01 -24.38
C GLU A 65 6.75 15.45 -25.56
N ALA A 66 6.95 14.13 -25.61
CA ALA A 66 7.64 13.48 -26.72
C ALA A 66 6.86 13.62 -28.04
N GLU A 67 5.54 13.40 -28.02
CA GLU A 67 4.66 13.58 -29.18
C GLU A 67 4.68 15.04 -29.67
N ALA A 68 4.62 16.02 -28.75
CA ALA A 68 4.70 17.44 -29.10
C ALA A 68 6.05 17.83 -29.73
N LEU A 69 7.16 17.23 -29.28
CA LEU A 69 8.48 17.46 -29.89
C LEU A 69 8.58 16.80 -31.28
N GLU A 70 8.01 15.62 -31.45
CA GLU A 70 7.98 14.91 -32.73
C GLU A 70 7.22 15.70 -33.80
N GLU A 71 6.11 16.36 -33.43
CA GLU A 71 5.36 17.25 -34.33
C GLU A 71 6.20 18.43 -34.86
N THR A 72 7.18 18.91 -34.10
CA THR A 72 8.06 20.02 -34.50
C THR A 72 9.27 19.59 -35.34
N LEU A 73 9.45 18.30 -35.63
CA LEU A 73 10.66 17.78 -36.32
C LEU A 73 10.86 18.35 -37.73
N THR A 74 9.77 18.71 -38.41
CA THR A 74 9.80 19.26 -39.78
C THR A 74 9.61 20.77 -39.83
N ASP A 75 9.48 21.43 -38.67
CA ASP A 75 9.35 22.88 -38.61
C ASP A 75 10.60 23.55 -39.22
N GLY A 76 10.39 24.34 -40.27
CA GLY A 76 11.45 25.05 -41.00
C GLY A 76 12.16 24.25 -42.09
N LEU A 77 11.74 23.01 -42.39
CA LEU A 77 12.30 22.21 -43.50
C LEU A 77 11.49 22.29 -44.80
N ASP A 78 10.30 22.89 -44.79
CA ASP A 78 9.40 23.01 -45.97
C ASP A 78 9.50 24.37 -46.72
N GLU A 79 10.49 25.23 -46.43
CA GLU A 79 10.60 26.58 -47.05
C GLU A 79 11.69 26.73 -48.15
N HIS A 80 12.14 25.65 -48.80
CA HIS A 80 13.05 25.75 -49.97
C HIS A 80 12.64 24.91 -51.17
#